data_AF-A0A841DD28-F1
#
_entry.id   AF-A0A841DD28-F1
#
_cell.length_a   1.000
_cell.length_b   1.000
_cell.length_c   1.000
_cell.angle_alpha   90.00
_cell.angle_beta   90.00
_cell.angle_gamma   90.00
#
_symmetry.space_group_name_H-M   'P 1'
#
loop_
_entity.id
_entity.type
_entity.pdbx_description
1 polymer ?
#
loop_
_entity_poly.entity_id
_entity_poly.type
_entity_poly.pdbx_seq_one_letter_code
_entity_poly.pdbx_strand_id
1 'polypeptide(L)'
;MTEVRPAPNADAARWLLRADVDWWDLVRYGPPGFDVYVRIAFGHGVEGVDPEEEDRAVRAALATLATCTATPSSGYAAIWEGWTGGHPPTPEAPRVAIPHREMLLFTGPVDVLSDAPALAWHGSALGGPDPHLVWPEDQAWCLACEVDEEIEFTVGCSVDASQALTKALPGAVRRVHYGEPAPMYRDPA
;
A
#
# COMPACT_ATOMS: atom_id res chain seq x y z
N MET A 1 17.56 -11.43 -3.51
CA MET A 1 16.32 -12.20 -3.77
C MET A 1 15.32 -11.21 -4.31
N THR A 2 15.02 -11.25 -5.60
CA THR A 2 14.32 -10.18 -6.35
C THR A 2 12.85 -10.54 -6.61
N GLU A 3 12.30 -11.47 -5.84
CA GLU A 3 11.04 -12.14 -6.17
C GLU A 3 10.04 -11.99 -5.02
N VAL A 4 8.84 -11.56 -5.39
CA VAL A 4 7.65 -11.58 -4.54
C VAL A 4 7.17 -13.04 -4.45
N ARG A 5 6.91 -13.50 -3.23
CA ARG A 5 6.39 -14.85 -2.97
C ARG A 5 5.38 -14.84 -1.83
N PRO A 6 4.53 -15.88 -1.68
CA PRO A 6 3.70 -16.02 -0.50
C PRO A 6 4.54 -15.97 0.77
N ALA A 7 4.04 -15.27 1.80
CA ALA A 7 4.67 -15.29 3.12
C ALA A 7 4.61 -16.71 3.72
N PRO A 8 5.56 -17.10 4.60
CA PRO A 8 5.55 -18.43 5.21
C PRO A 8 4.38 -18.63 6.19
N ASN A 9 3.90 -17.54 6.79
CA ASN A 9 2.75 -17.49 7.70
C ASN A 9 2.23 -16.04 7.80
N ALA A 10 1.21 -15.80 8.63
CA ALA A 10 0.61 -14.48 8.84
C ALA A 10 1.21 -13.68 10.02
N ASP A 11 2.30 -14.15 10.65
CA ASP A 11 2.82 -13.54 11.89
C ASP A 11 3.30 -12.09 11.65
N ALA A 12 3.87 -11.81 10.48
CA ALA A 12 4.32 -10.48 10.08
C ALA A 12 3.19 -9.44 9.96
N ALA A 13 1.93 -9.89 9.89
CA ALA A 13 0.74 -9.03 9.87
C ALA A 13 0.05 -8.95 11.25
N ARG A 14 0.53 -9.67 12.27
CA ARG A 14 -0.15 -9.74 13.58
C ARG A 14 -0.25 -8.39 14.28
N TRP A 15 0.71 -7.50 14.04
CA TRP A 15 0.70 -6.15 14.60
C TRP A 15 -0.44 -5.28 14.02
N LEU A 16 -0.78 -5.45 12.72
CA LEU A 16 -1.95 -4.83 12.09
C LEU A 16 -3.24 -5.28 12.79
N LEU A 17 -3.39 -6.59 12.98
CA LEU A 17 -4.59 -7.20 13.55
C LEU A 17 -4.79 -6.93 15.06
N ARG A 18 -3.76 -6.41 15.74
CA ARG A 18 -3.82 -6.02 17.14
C ARG A 18 -4.16 -4.55 17.35
N ALA A 19 -4.19 -3.76 16.27
CA ALA A 19 -4.63 -2.38 16.35
C ALA A 19 -6.11 -2.35 16.75
N ASP A 20 -6.42 -1.68 17.87
CA ASP A 20 -7.80 -1.52 18.36
C ASP A 20 -8.46 -0.33 17.64
N VAL A 21 -8.69 -0.50 16.34
CA VAL A 21 -9.25 0.52 15.43
C VAL A 21 -10.32 -0.10 14.54
N ASP A 22 -11.19 0.74 13.97
CA ASP A 22 -12.16 0.28 12.99
C ASP A 22 -11.45 -0.30 11.76
N TRP A 23 -12.02 -1.35 11.17
CA TRP A 23 -11.43 -2.01 10.00
C TRP A 23 -11.29 -1.04 8.82
N TRP A 24 -12.20 -0.08 8.68
CA TRP A 24 -12.20 0.92 7.62
C TRP A 24 -11.04 1.89 7.77
N ASP A 25 -10.76 2.33 8.99
CA ASP A 25 -9.59 3.16 9.28
C ASP A 25 -8.31 2.36 9.06
N LEU A 26 -8.27 1.08 9.45
CA LEU A 26 -7.09 0.22 9.27
C LEU A 26 -6.72 0.07 7.78
N VAL A 27 -7.68 -0.17 6.90
CA VAL A 27 -7.38 -0.38 5.46
C VAL A 27 -7.08 0.93 4.72
N ARG A 28 -7.58 2.07 5.21
CA ARG A 28 -7.30 3.39 4.62
C ARG A 28 -6.05 4.08 5.15
N TYR A 29 -5.67 3.82 6.41
CA TYR A 29 -4.58 4.53 7.09
C TYR A 29 -3.44 3.60 7.55
N GLY A 30 -3.63 2.29 7.49
CA GLY A 30 -2.78 1.36 8.22
C GLY A 30 -3.05 1.43 9.74
N PRO A 31 -2.21 0.83 10.56
CA PRO A 31 -2.37 0.86 12.02
C PRO A 31 -1.95 2.22 12.59
N PRO A 32 -2.50 2.61 13.75
CA PRO A 32 -2.09 3.82 14.47
C PRO A 32 -0.67 3.67 15.03
N GLY A 33 -0.02 4.79 15.38
CA GLY A 33 1.24 4.80 16.14
C GLY A 33 2.47 5.31 15.40
N PHE A 34 2.33 5.74 14.15
CA PHE A 34 3.40 6.46 13.44
C PHE A 34 3.45 7.94 13.84
N ASP A 35 4.62 8.57 13.70
CA ASP A 35 4.82 9.99 14.04
C ASP A 35 3.95 10.91 13.17
N VAL A 36 3.77 10.56 11.90
CA VAL A 36 3.05 11.36 10.91
C VAL A 36 2.25 10.44 9.99
N TYR A 37 1.05 10.89 9.62
CA TYR A 37 0.29 10.35 8.49
C TYR A 37 0.28 11.36 7.35
N VAL A 38 0.56 10.89 6.15
CA VAL A 38 0.44 11.67 4.92
C VAL A 38 -0.51 10.98 3.95
N ARG A 39 -1.26 11.78 3.21
CA ARG A 39 -2.00 11.34 2.03
C ARG A 39 -1.30 11.80 0.78
N ILE A 40 -1.21 10.93 -0.20
CA ILE A 40 -0.46 11.10 -1.44
C ILE A 40 -1.44 10.94 -2.60
N ALA A 41 -1.58 11.97 -3.41
CA ALA A 41 -2.43 11.91 -4.59
C ALA A 41 -1.89 10.92 -5.63
N PHE A 42 -2.78 10.14 -6.27
CA PHE A 42 -2.40 9.22 -7.35
C PHE A 42 -1.82 9.91 -8.59
N GLY A 43 -1.93 11.24 -8.70
CA GLY A 43 -1.35 12.03 -9.80
C GLY A 43 -2.31 12.31 -10.96
N HIS A 44 -3.59 11.94 -10.83
CA HIS A 44 -4.59 12.23 -11.85
C HIS A 44 -4.86 13.73 -11.97
N GLY A 45 -4.73 14.28 -13.19
CA GLY A 45 -5.24 15.63 -13.48
C GLY A 45 -4.41 16.52 -14.40
N VAL A 46 -3.35 16.02 -15.05
CA VAL A 46 -2.72 16.74 -16.16
C VAL A 46 -3.31 16.21 -17.48
N GLU A 47 -4.16 17.01 -18.12
CA GLU A 47 -4.65 16.72 -19.48
C GLU A 47 -3.45 16.38 -20.40
N GLY A 48 -3.48 15.19 -21.02
CA GLY A 48 -2.46 14.75 -21.96
C GLY A 48 -1.37 13.83 -21.39
N VAL A 49 -1.49 13.37 -20.15
CA VAL A 49 -0.63 12.30 -19.62
C VAL A 49 -1.18 10.91 -20.00
N ASP A 50 -0.27 10.04 -20.41
CA ASP A 50 -0.56 8.65 -20.81
C ASP A 50 -1.03 7.84 -19.58
N PRO A 51 -2.09 7.02 -19.68
CA PRO A 51 -2.51 6.10 -18.63
C PRO A 51 -1.38 5.23 -18.03
N GLU A 52 -0.32 4.96 -18.79
CA GLU A 52 0.88 4.24 -18.29
C GLU A 52 1.72 5.06 -17.28
N GLU A 53 1.58 6.39 -17.22
CA GLU A 53 2.23 7.24 -16.21
C GLU A 53 1.41 7.38 -14.91
N GLU A 54 0.14 6.95 -14.91
CA GLU A 54 -0.79 7.06 -13.76
C GLU A 54 -0.43 6.06 -12.63
N ASP A 55 0.18 4.91 -12.95
CA ASP A 55 0.70 3.89 -12.01
C ASP A 55 1.98 4.31 -11.24
N ARG A 56 2.41 5.56 -11.35
CA ARG A 56 3.72 6.02 -10.82
C ARG A 56 3.71 6.32 -9.33
N ALA A 57 2.61 6.76 -8.74
CA ALA A 57 2.63 7.36 -7.40
C ALA A 57 2.97 6.35 -6.28
N VAL A 58 2.29 5.19 -6.24
CA VAL A 58 2.56 4.14 -5.25
C VAL A 58 3.95 3.54 -5.45
N ARG A 59 4.34 3.25 -6.69
CA ARG A 59 5.70 2.78 -7.02
C ARG A 59 6.78 3.77 -6.58
N ALA A 60 6.60 5.06 -6.86
CA ALA A 60 7.54 6.11 -6.46
C ALA A 60 7.59 6.28 -4.94
N ALA A 61 6.44 6.17 -4.25
CA ALA A 61 6.38 6.17 -2.80
C ALA A 61 7.14 4.97 -2.22
N LEU A 62 6.91 3.75 -2.71
CA LEU A 62 7.62 2.55 -2.27
C LEU A 62 9.13 2.61 -2.53
N ALA A 63 9.54 3.11 -3.70
CA ALA A 63 10.97 3.32 -4.00
C ALA A 63 11.62 4.32 -3.02
N THR A 64 10.90 5.38 -2.63
CA THR A 64 11.36 6.34 -1.62
C THR A 64 11.41 5.70 -0.23
N LEU A 65 10.35 5.00 0.16
CA LEU A 65 10.19 4.35 1.46
C LEU A 65 11.18 3.21 1.68
N ALA A 66 11.65 2.54 0.62
CA ALA A 66 12.74 1.58 0.69
C ALA A 66 14.04 2.21 1.25
N THR A 67 14.25 3.52 1.07
CA THR A 67 15.40 4.23 1.66
C THR A 67 15.18 4.64 3.12
N CYS A 68 13.96 4.49 3.62
CA CYS A 68 13.51 4.93 4.95
C CYS A 68 13.23 3.75 5.90
N THR A 69 13.91 2.62 5.70
CA THR A 69 13.82 1.40 6.52
C THR A 69 15.20 0.76 6.64
N ALA A 70 15.46 0.05 7.74
CA ALA A 70 16.64 -0.79 7.91
C ALA A 70 16.52 -2.14 7.19
N THR A 71 15.33 -2.51 6.72
CA THR A 71 15.03 -3.80 6.07
C THR A 71 14.45 -3.66 4.66
N PRO A 72 15.12 -2.95 3.72
CA PRO A 72 14.58 -2.73 2.37
C PRO A 72 14.38 -4.01 1.56
N SER A 73 15.18 -5.04 1.82
CA SER A 73 15.12 -6.34 1.14
C SER A 73 14.05 -7.28 1.73
N SER A 74 13.32 -6.85 2.76
CA SER A 74 12.35 -7.67 3.47
C SER A 74 11.15 -6.81 3.88
N GLY A 75 10.14 -6.83 3.03
CA GLY A 75 8.84 -6.26 3.30
C GLY A 75 7.72 -7.25 3.03
N TYR A 76 6.51 -6.77 3.28
CA TYR A 76 5.27 -7.53 3.15
C TYR A 76 4.23 -6.71 2.42
N ALA A 77 3.45 -7.37 1.58
CA ALA A 77 2.27 -6.80 0.94
C ALA A 77 1.05 -7.66 1.29
N ALA A 78 0.02 -7.04 1.84
CA ALA A 78 -1.28 -7.67 2.00
C ALA A 78 -2.20 -7.18 0.87
N ILE A 79 -2.83 -8.13 0.18
CA ILE A 79 -3.60 -7.90 -1.03
C ILE A 79 -4.98 -8.51 -0.83
N TRP A 80 -6.04 -7.73 -1.05
CA TRP A 80 -7.41 -8.20 -0.86
C TRP A 80 -7.74 -9.35 -1.82
N GLU A 81 -8.24 -10.47 -1.29
CA GLU A 81 -8.51 -11.66 -2.11
C GLU A 81 -9.68 -11.47 -3.09
N GLY A 82 -10.57 -10.51 -2.82
CA GLY A 82 -11.72 -10.19 -3.67
C GLY A 82 -11.39 -9.37 -4.92
N TRP A 83 -10.12 -8.95 -5.07
CA TRP A 83 -9.66 -8.09 -6.17
C TRP A 83 -10.07 -8.60 -7.57
N THR A 84 -9.97 -9.89 -7.86
CA THR A 84 -10.27 -10.43 -9.20
C THR A 84 -11.75 -10.67 -9.47
N GLY A 85 -12.66 -10.15 -8.63
CA GLY A 85 -14.09 -10.41 -8.77
C GLY A 85 -14.43 -11.90 -8.71
N GLY A 86 -13.61 -12.69 -7.99
CA GLY A 86 -13.79 -14.13 -7.84
C GLY A 86 -13.33 -14.97 -9.03
N HIS A 87 -12.54 -14.44 -9.97
CA HIS A 87 -11.92 -15.25 -11.02
C HIS A 87 -10.75 -16.09 -10.45
N PRO A 88 -10.85 -17.43 -10.46
CA PRO A 88 -9.80 -18.33 -9.96
C PRO A 88 -8.64 -18.50 -10.97
N PRO A 89 -7.48 -19.02 -10.52
CA PRO A 89 -7.21 -19.45 -9.14
C PRO A 89 -6.75 -18.30 -8.24
N THR A 90 -7.35 -18.23 -7.04
CA THR A 90 -6.81 -17.43 -5.94
C THR A 90 -5.45 -18.00 -5.53
N PRO A 91 -4.40 -17.18 -5.38
CA PRO A 91 -3.08 -17.66 -4.98
C PRO A 91 -3.11 -18.35 -3.61
N GLU A 92 -2.28 -19.38 -3.44
CA GLU A 92 -2.09 -20.02 -2.15
C GLU A 92 -1.13 -19.19 -1.29
N ALA A 93 -1.66 -18.46 -0.31
CA ALA A 93 -0.90 -17.61 0.60
C ALA A 93 -1.57 -17.51 1.98
N PRO A 94 -0.81 -17.15 3.04
CA PRO A 94 -1.40 -16.92 4.37
C PRO A 94 -2.43 -15.79 4.33
N ARG A 95 -3.51 -15.97 5.09
CA ARG A 95 -4.59 -14.99 5.22
C ARG A 95 -4.32 -14.00 6.35
N VAL A 96 -4.61 -12.73 6.07
CA VAL A 96 -4.70 -11.63 7.05
C VAL A 96 -6.17 -11.28 7.19
N ALA A 97 -6.77 -11.70 8.30
CA ALA A 97 -8.22 -11.62 8.52
C ALA A 97 -8.66 -10.23 9.00
N ILE A 98 -8.52 -9.21 8.15
CA ILE A 98 -9.13 -7.90 8.39
C ILE A 98 -10.63 -8.01 8.11
N PRO A 99 -11.53 -7.53 9.00
CA PRO A 99 -12.97 -7.57 8.76
C PRO A 99 -13.33 -6.96 7.39
N HIS A 100 -14.22 -7.61 6.64
CA HIS A 100 -14.68 -7.21 5.30
C HIS A 100 -13.62 -7.17 4.18
N ARG A 101 -12.34 -7.27 4.54
CA ARG A 101 -11.18 -7.24 3.64
C ARG A 101 -10.23 -8.37 3.96
N GLU A 102 -10.65 -9.63 3.74
CA GLU A 102 -9.72 -10.76 3.87
C GLU A 102 -8.59 -10.61 2.84
N MET A 103 -7.34 -10.55 3.31
CA MET A 103 -6.18 -10.32 2.45
C MET A 103 -5.24 -11.52 2.44
N LEU A 104 -4.50 -11.66 1.35
CA LEU A 104 -3.41 -12.63 1.20
C LEU A 104 -2.06 -11.94 1.41
N LEU A 105 -1.16 -12.60 2.13
CA LEU A 105 0.13 -12.03 2.52
C LEU A 105 1.27 -12.54 1.63
N PHE A 106 2.01 -11.60 1.06
CA PHE A 106 3.20 -11.82 0.26
C PHE A 106 4.41 -11.12 0.88
N THR A 107 5.60 -11.57 0.52
CA THR A 107 6.87 -10.99 1.00
C THR A 107 7.87 -10.88 -0.14
N GLY A 108 8.72 -9.85 -0.07
CA GLY A 108 9.74 -9.54 -1.07
C GLY A 108 10.46 -8.22 -0.74
N PRO A 109 11.40 -7.78 -1.59
CA PRO A 109 11.98 -6.44 -1.49
C PRO A 109 10.93 -5.34 -1.67
N VAL A 110 11.03 -4.27 -0.87
CA VAL A 110 10.02 -3.20 -0.80
C VAL A 110 9.75 -2.56 -2.17
N ASP A 111 10.77 -2.33 -2.97
CA ASP A 111 10.68 -1.71 -4.29
C ASP A 111 9.91 -2.58 -5.31
N VAL A 112 9.99 -3.91 -5.16
CA VAL A 112 9.29 -4.89 -6.00
C VAL A 112 7.86 -5.17 -5.51
N LEU A 113 7.52 -4.83 -4.26
CA LEU A 113 6.18 -5.11 -3.71
C LEU A 113 5.04 -4.33 -4.39
N SER A 114 5.35 -3.25 -5.11
CA SER A 114 4.38 -2.59 -6.01
C SER A 114 3.80 -3.57 -7.04
N ASP A 115 4.60 -4.53 -7.50
CA ASP A 115 4.21 -5.52 -8.51
C ASP A 115 3.54 -6.76 -7.91
N ALA A 116 3.42 -6.84 -6.58
CA ALA A 116 2.97 -8.05 -5.90
C ALA A 116 1.58 -8.54 -6.33
N PRO A 117 0.56 -7.67 -6.52
CA PRO A 117 -0.75 -8.11 -7.01
C PRO A 117 -0.70 -8.73 -8.41
N ALA A 118 -0.02 -8.07 -9.35
CA ALA A 118 0.13 -8.54 -10.71
C ALA A 118 0.90 -9.88 -10.77
N LEU A 119 2.00 -9.99 -10.03
CA LEU A 119 2.80 -11.21 -9.92
C LEU A 119 2.01 -12.36 -9.31
N ALA A 120 1.25 -12.10 -8.23
CA ALA A 120 0.50 -13.12 -7.53
C ALA A 120 -0.64 -13.71 -8.37
N TRP A 121 -1.42 -12.88 -9.07
CA TRP A 121 -2.60 -13.35 -9.82
C TRP A 121 -2.36 -13.63 -11.31
N HIS A 122 -1.38 -12.98 -11.92
CA HIS A 122 -1.15 -13.08 -13.37
C HIS A 122 0.22 -13.67 -13.72
N GLY A 123 1.10 -13.86 -12.74
CA GLY A 123 2.48 -14.35 -12.97
C GLY A 123 3.33 -13.36 -13.78
N SER A 124 2.89 -12.10 -13.90
CA SER A 124 3.53 -11.04 -14.68
C SER A 124 3.43 -9.73 -13.91
N ALA A 125 4.49 -8.93 -13.93
CA ALA A 125 4.54 -7.61 -13.27
C ALA A 125 3.85 -6.49 -14.08
N LEU A 126 3.04 -6.83 -15.08
CA LEU A 126 2.40 -5.86 -15.97
C LEU A 126 0.88 -5.85 -15.77
N GLY A 127 0.33 -4.64 -15.57
CA GLY A 127 -1.12 -4.38 -15.65
C GLY A 127 -1.94 -4.94 -14.50
N GLY A 128 -1.45 -4.88 -13.26
CA GLY A 128 -2.22 -5.20 -12.05
C GLY A 128 -2.37 -3.99 -11.13
N PRO A 129 -3.26 -4.05 -10.13
CA PRO A 129 -3.50 -2.94 -9.21
C PRO A 129 -2.32 -2.72 -8.28
N ASP A 130 -2.36 -1.60 -7.57
CA ASP A 130 -1.49 -1.35 -6.44
C ASP A 130 -1.77 -2.31 -5.25
N PRO A 131 -0.73 -2.64 -4.45
CA PRO A 131 -0.90 -3.42 -3.23
C PRO A 131 -1.68 -2.60 -2.18
N HIS A 132 -2.54 -3.28 -1.41
CA HIS A 132 -3.49 -2.59 -0.52
C HIS A 132 -2.84 -2.14 0.79
N LEU A 133 -1.99 -2.99 1.38
CA LEU A 133 -1.16 -2.63 2.53
C LEU A 133 0.26 -3.09 2.28
N VAL A 134 1.25 -2.22 2.54
CA VAL A 134 2.68 -2.55 2.42
C VAL A 134 3.46 -2.02 3.62
N TRP A 135 4.38 -2.83 4.14
CA TRP A 135 5.28 -2.43 5.23
C TRP A 135 6.60 -3.21 5.17
N PRO A 136 7.71 -2.66 5.71
CA PRO A 136 8.97 -3.38 5.87
C PRO A 136 8.95 -4.27 7.12
N GLU A 137 9.85 -5.25 7.21
CA GLU A 137 10.01 -6.15 8.37
C GLU A 137 10.18 -5.38 9.69
N ASP A 138 10.94 -4.28 9.67
CA ASP A 138 11.16 -3.43 10.83
C ASP A 138 9.98 -2.50 11.19
N GLN A 139 8.89 -2.55 10.42
CA GLN A 139 7.66 -1.76 10.63
C GLN A 139 7.92 -0.23 10.71
N ALA A 140 8.98 0.27 10.05
CA ALA A 140 9.33 1.69 10.07
C ALA A 140 8.27 2.62 9.44
N TRP A 141 7.41 2.07 8.57
CA TRP A 141 6.31 2.77 7.92
C TRP A 141 5.24 1.75 7.47
N CYS A 142 4.05 2.24 7.15
CA CYS A 142 2.99 1.46 6.52
C CYS A 142 2.31 2.30 5.44
N LEU A 143 2.26 1.77 4.21
CA LEU A 143 1.49 2.33 3.11
C LEU A 143 0.15 1.60 3.03
N ALA A 144 -0.93 2.37 2.91
CA ALA A 144 -2.29 1.90 2.78
C ALA A 144 -2.95 2.51 1.54
N CYS A 145 -3.32 1.67 0.59
CA CYS A 145 -3.91 2.03 -0.70
C CYS A 145 -5.22 1.26 -0.85
N GLU A 146 -6.30 1.84 -0.32
CA GLU A 146 -7.60 1.18 -0.33
C GLU A 146 -8.23 1.20 -1.73
N VAL A 147 -8.76 0.06 -2.18
CA VAL A 147 -9.30 -0.13 -3.54
C VAL A 147 -10.46 0.79 -3.90
N ASP A 148 -11.21 1.26 -2.89
CA ASP A 148 -12.34 2.16 -3.09
C ASP A 148 -11.92 3.65 -3.10
N GLU A 149 -10.64 3.97 -2.89
CA GLU A 149 -10.12 5.34 -2.97
C GLU A 149 -9.57 5.66 -4.37
N GLU A 150 -10.11 6.69 -5.03
CA GLU A 150 -9.74 7.06 -6.41
C GLU A 150 -8.78 8.27 -6.47
N ILE A 151 -8.54 8.92 -5.34
CA ILE A 151 -7.87 10.23 -5.29
C ILE A 151 -6.48 10.19 -4.65
N GLU A 152 -6.33 9.49 -3.54
CA GLU A 152 -5.14 9.50 -2.71
C GLU A 152 -5.03 8.18 -1.93
N PHE A 153 -3.81 7.82 -1.55
CA PHE A 153 -3.50 6.74 -0.62
C PHE A 153 -2.74 7.29 0.61
N THR A 154 -2.66 6.52 1.69
CA THR A 154 -2.05 6.96 2.95
C THR A 154 -0.71 6.30 3.22
N VAL A 155 0.20 7.03 3.87
CA VAL A 155 1.40 6.47 4.48
C VAL A 155 1.52 6.95 5.94
N GLY A 156 1.53 6.01 6.88
CA GLY A 156 1.99 6.24 8.25
C GLY A 156 3.49 6.03 8.32
N CYS A 157 4.25 7.04 8.76
CA CYS A 157 5.72 6.98 8.77
C CYS A 157 6.34 7.97 9.78
N SER A 158 7.68 7.96 9.86
CA SER A 158 8.43 8.96 10.63
C SER A 158 8.38 10.36 9.97
N VAL A 159 8.75 11.38 10.74
CA VAL A 159 8.88 12.76 10.21
C VAL A 159 9.86 12.82 9.03
N ASP A 160 11.00 12.15 9.11
CA ASP A 160 12.03 12.16 8.06
C ASP A 160 11.54 11.46 6.79
N ALA A 161 10.84 10.33 6.92
CA ALA A 161 10.22 9.65 5.79
C ALA A 161 9.15 10.53 5.12
N SER A 162 8.34 11.26 5.90
CA SER A 162 7.36 12.22 5.35
C SER A 162 8.02 13.33 4.52
N GLN A 163 9.21 13.81 4.93
CA GLN A 163 9.97 14.81 4.20
C GLN A 163 10.58 14.24 2.92
N ALA A 164 11.10 13.00 2.97
CA ALA A 164 11.60 12.29 1.80
C ALA A 164 10.50 12.11 0.75
N LEU A 165 9.30 11.68 1.16
CA LEU A 165 8.12 11.58 0.30
C LEU A 165 7.73 12.92 -0.32
N THR A 166 7.69 13.98 0.48
CA THR A 166 7.37 15.34 -0.01
C THR A 166 8.37 15.81 -1.08
N LYS A 167 9.65 15.46 -0.92
CA LYS A 167 10.70 15.78 -1.89
C LYS A 167 10.59 14.95 -3.17
N ALA A 168 10.24 13.67 -3.05
CA ALA A 168 10.09 12.76 -4.19
C ALA A 168 8.82 13.02 -5.00
N LEU A 169 7.75 13.46 -4.34
CA LEU A 169 6.41 13.67 -4.90
C LEU A 169 5.94 15.11 -4.62
N PRO A 170 6.58 16.12 -5.22
CA PRO A 170 6.31 17.52 -4.92
C PRO A 170 4.86 17.90 -5.28
N GLY A 171 4.15 18.50 -4.33
CA GLY A 171 2.77 18.95 -4.50
C GLY A 171 1.70 17.85 -4.38
N ALA A 172 2.09 16.58 -4.28
CA ALA A 172 1.15 15.46 -4.14
C ALA A 172 0.98 14.99 -2.68
N VAL A 173 1.87 15.39 -1.77
CA VAL A 173 1.89 14.93 -0.38
C VAL A 173 1.27 15.98 0.55
N ARG A 174 0.27 15.60 1.34
CA ARG A 174 -0.30 16.42 2.42
C ARG A 174 -0.35 15.64 3.73
N ARG A 175 -0.15 16.34 4.86
CA ARG A 175 -0.29 15.75 6.19
C ARG A 175 -1.75 15.68 6.62
N VAL A 176 -2.08 14.64 7.38
CA VAL A 176 -3.41 14.41 7.96
C VAL A 176 -3.29 13.81 9.35
N HIS A 177 -4.38 13.83 10.10
CA HIS A 177 -4.50 13.03 11.31
C HIS A 177 -4.94 11.60 10.97
N TYR A 178 -4.60 10.66 11.84
CA TYR A 178 -5.10 9.29 11.74
C TYR A 178 -6.64 9.27 11.79
N GLY A 179 -7.28 8.54 10.88
CA GLY A 179 -8.74 8.44 10.81
C GLY A 179 -9.46 9.73 10.40
N GLU A 180 -8.73 10.73 9.88
CA GLU A 180 -9.35 11.96 9.40
C GLU A 180 -10.31 11.66 8.24
N PRO A 181 -11.55 12.18 8.24
CA PRO A 181 -12.45 12.00 7.10
C PRO A 181 -11.83 12.60 5.84
N ALA A 182 -11.62 11.78 4.82
CA ALA A 182 -11.12 12.19 3.51
C ALA A 182 -12.09 11.75 2.41
N PRO A 183 -12.32 12.59 1.38
CA PRO A 183 -13.11 12.21 0.22
C PRO A 183 -12.49 10.96 -0.43
N MET A 184 -13.34 10.10 -0.99
CA MET A 184 -12.89 8.88 -1.69
C MET A 184 -12.92 9.07 -3.19
N TYR A 185 -13.92 9.80 -3.67
CA TYR A 185 -14.22 10.02 -5.08
C TYR A 185 -13.91 11.46 -5.46
N ARG A 186 -13.70 11.70 -6.75
CA ARG A 186 -13.72 13.05 -7.29
C ARG A 186 -15.14 13.60 -7.24
N ASP A 187 -15.25 14.91 -7.05
CA ASP A 187 -16.54 15.56 -7.24
C ASP A 187 -17.00 15.33 -8.68
N PRO A 188 -18.27 14.94 -8.90
CA PRO A 188 -18.81 14.86 -10.25
C PRO A 188 -18.76 16.25 -10.89
N ALA A 189 -18.14 16.33 -12.07
CA ALA A 189 -18.05 17.56 -12.87
C ALA A 189 -19.42 18.06 -13.34
#